data_AF-A0A839EVU9-F1
#
_entry.id   AF-A0A839EVU9-F1
#
_cell.length_a   1.000
_cell.length_b   1.000
_cell.length_c   1.000
_cell.angle_alpha   90.00
_cell.angle_beta   90.00
_cell.angle_gamma   90.00
#
_symmetry.space_group_name_H-M   'P 1'
#
loop_
_entity.id
_entity.type
_entity.pdbx_description
1 polymer ?
#
loop_
_entity_poly.entity_id
_entity_poly.type
_entity_poly.pdbx_seq_one_letter_code
_entity_poly.pdbx_strand_id
1 'polypeptide(L)'
;MSDQVLLLIPSDPTYRPTVDDANRARDLLQSFLPKADEVTVAFKDGVEFFDPGENWSGVACAACGADAEPWWFDAMDAASQAQFNDLIVTAPCCGVRVSLNDLRYAWPAAFGCFALEAVNPSENELTAEQMGELQKVIGHSLRAVWARV
;
A
#
# COMPACT_ATOMS: atom_id res chain seq x y z
N MET A 1 1.26 1.13 -23.61
CA MET A 1 2.00 2.05 -22.72
C MET A 1 1.52 1.68 -21.34
N SER A 2 2.43 1.28 -20.46
CA SER A 2 2.06 0.96 -19.07
C SER A 2 1.81 2.26 -18.33
N ASP A 3 0.78 2.32 -17.50
CA ASP A 3 0.51 3.46 -16.64
C ASP A 3 1.28 3.30 -15.33
N GLN A 4 1.77 4.42 -14.79
CA GLN A 4 2.41 4.47 -13.48
C GLN A 4 1.42 5.05 -12.47
N VAL A 5 1.10 4.29 -11.43
CA VAL A 5 0.12 4.70 -10.43
C VAL A 5 0.81 4.83 -9.07
N LEU A 6 0.67 6.00 -8.46
CA LEU A 6 1.03 6.21 -7.05
C LEU A 6 -0.19 5.93 -6.18
N LEU A 7 -0.05 4.99 -5.27
CA LEU A 7 -1.07 4.62 -4.29
C LEU A 7 -0.58 5.05 -2.91
N LEU A 8 -1.36 5.87 -2.20
CA LEU A 8 -1.11 6.23 -0.81
C LEU A 8 -2.12 5.52 0.09
N ILE A 9 -1.62 4.59 0.89
CA ILE A 9 -2.45 3.64 1.66
C ILE A 9 -2.12 3.78 3.15
N PRO A 10 -3.13 3.85 4.04
CA PRO A 10 -2.90 3.86 5.48
C PRO A 10 -2.06 2.67 5.95
N SER A 11 -1.18 2.89 6.91
CA SER A 11 -0.32 1.81 7.43
C SER A 11 -1.09 0.75 8.22
N ASP A 12 -2.25 1.10 8.76
CA ASP A 12 -3.24 0.16 9.31
C ASP A 12 -4.20 -0.25 8.18
N PRO A 13 -4.23 -1.54 7.79
CA PRO A 13 -5.06 -2.00 6.68
C PRO A 13 -6.56 -1.79 6.87
N THR A 14 -7.02 -1.69 8.13
CA THR A 14 -8.44 -1.54 8.47
C THR A 14 -8.86 -0.08 8.61
N TYR A 15 -7.91 0.84 8.58
CA TYR A 15 -8.19 2.26 8.77
C TYR A 15 -8.94 2.84 7.58
N ARG A 16 -10.06 3.49 7.88
CA ARG A 16 -10.92 4.15 6.89
C ARG A 16 -11.11 5.61 7.27
N PRO A 17 -10.59 6.58 6.48
CA PRO A 17 -10.85 7.99 6.72
C PRO A 17 -12.31 8.33 6.44
N THR A 18 -12.75 9.49 6.93
CA THR A 18 -14.06 10.04 6.55
C THR A 18 -14.04 10.45 5.08
N VAL A 19 -15.21 10.50 4.44
CA VAL A 19 -15.34 10.97 3.05
C VAL A 19 -14.82 12.40 2.89
N ASP A 20 -15.05 13.25 3.89
CA ASP A 20 -14.58 14.64 3.88
C ASP A 20 -13.06 14.73 3.96
N ASP A 21 -12.42 13.97 4.86
CA ASP A 21 -10.97 13.97 4.99
C ASP A 21 -10.29 13.35 3.76
N ALA A 22 -10.89 12.29 3.20
CA ALA A 22 -10.43 11.69 1.95
C ALA A 22 -10.49 12.68 0.77
N ASN A 23 -11.60 13.42 0.63
CA ASN A 23 -11.74 14.43 -0.43
C ASN A 23 -10.74 15.59 -0.24
N ARG A 24 -10.53 16.05 1.00
CA ARG A 24 -9.50 17.06 1.30
C ARG A 24 -8.10 16.56 0.96
N ALA A 25 -7.81 15.30 1.26
CA ALA A 25 -6.51 14.70 0.95
C ALA A 25 -6.31 14.50 -0.56
N ARG A 26 -7.36 14.13 -1.30
CA ARG A 26 -7.35 14.10 -2.77
C ARG A 26 -7.04 15.48 -3.36
N ASP A 27 -7.75 16.51 -2.92
CA ASP A 27 -7.56 17.87 -3.44
C ASP A 27 -6.15 18.39 -3.13
N LEU A 28 -5.63 18.07 -1.94
CA LEU A 28 -4.26 18.37 -1.55
C LEU A 28 -3.25 17.62 -2.42
N LEU A 29 -3.44 16.31 -2.64
CA LEU A 29 -2.58 15.49 -3.48
C LEU A 29 -2.55 15.99 -4.93
N GLN A 30 -3.72 16.36 -5.48
CA GLN A 30 -3.83 16.97 -6.81
C GLN A 30 -3.05 18.28 -6.92
N SER A 31 -3.03 19.09 -5.84
CA SER A 31 -2.24 20.33 -5.80
C SER A 31 -0.72 20.08 -5.78
N PHE A 32 -0.29 18.96 -5.19
CA PHE A 32 1.11 18.55 -5.15
C PHE A 32 1.56 17.90 -6.45
N LEU A 33 0.64 17.25 -7.17
CA LEU A 33 0.89 16.53 -8.41
C LEU A 33 0.07 17.15 -9.57
N PRO A 34 0.33 18.40 -9.96
CA PRO A 34 -0.47 19.11 -10.97
C PRO A 34 -0.33 18.52 -12.39
N LYS A 35 0.58 17.57 -12.59
CA LYS A 35 0.81 16.86 -13.85
C LYS A 35 0.26 15.43 -13.86
N ALA A 36 -0.33 14.96 -12.75
CA ALA A 36 -1.03 13.69 -12.76
C ALA A 36 -2.23 13.78 -13.70
N ASP A 37 -2.48 12.72 -14.46
CA ASP A 37 -3.61 12.63 -15.38
C ASP A 37 -4.93 12.62 -14.59
N GLU A 38 -4.93 11.93 -13.46
CA GLU A 38 -6.08 11.81 -12.57
C GLU A 38 -5.63 11.60 -11.12
N VAL A 39 -6.37 12.17 -10.16
CA VAL A 39 -6.23 11.87 -8.73
C VAL A 39 -7.60 11.49 -8.17
N THR A 40 -7.71 10.27 -7.66
CA THR A 40 -8.97 9.70 -7.17
C THR A 40 -8.83 9.17 -5.74
N VAL A 41 -9.98 8.79 -5.18
CA VAL A 41 -10.08 8.11 -3.90
C VAL A 41 -10.74 6.77 -4.14
N ALA A 42 -10.09 5.70 -3.69
CA ALA A 42 -10.65 4.36 -3.69
C ALA A 42 -11.04 3.95 -2.26
N PHE A 43 -12.31 3.57 -2.09
CA PHE A 43 -12.79 2.87 -0.91
C PHE A 43 -13.13 1.44 -1.31
N LYS A 44 -12.60 0.47 -0.57
CA LYS A 44 -12.89 -0.95 -0.75
C LYS A 44 -13.89 -1.43 0.30
N ASP A 45 -14.58 -2.52 0.00
CA ASP A 45 -15.53 -3.15 0.92
C ASP A 45 -14.81 -3.90 2.07
N GLY A 46 -13.56 -4.30 1.84
CA GLY A 46 -12.70 -4.97 2.81
C GLY A 46 -11.23 -4.62 2.58
N VAL A 47 -10.34 -5.29 3.30
CA VAL A 47 -8.89 -5.16 3.10
C VAL A 47 -8.52 -5.84 1.79
N GLU A 48 -7.79 -5.14 0.93
CA GLU A 48 -7.22 -5.67 -0.31
C GLU A 48 -5.69 -5.54 -0.29
N PHE A 49 -5.02 -6.33 -1.11
CA PHE A 49 -3.58 -6.21 -1.34
C PHE A 49 -3.34 -5.27 -2.53
N PHE A 50 -2.55 -4.21 -2.28
CA PHE A 50 -2.09 -3.28 -3.30
C PHE A 50 -0.68 -3.67 -3.73
N ASP A 51 -0.59 -4.32 -4.89
CA ASP A 51 0.65 -4.84 -5.43
C ASP A 51 1.39 -3.80 -6.27
N PRO A 52 2.73 -3.89 -6.35
CA PRO A 52 3.54 -2.99 -7.16
C PRO A 52 3.46 -3.31 -8.67
N GLY A 53 2.63 -4.27 -9.11
CA GLY A 53 2.46 -4.67 -10.50
C GLY A 53 3.75 -5.21 -11.12
N GLU A 54 4.08 -4.71 -12.30
CA GLU A 54 5.34 -5.06 -13.01
C GLU A 54 6.61 -4.72 -12.20
N ASN A 55 6.51 -3.90 -11.15
CA ASN A 55 7.63 -3.59 -10.27
C ASN A 55 7.90 -4.69 -9.23
N TRP A 56 7.16 -5.80 -9.18
CA TRP A 56 7.46 -6.88 -8.22
C TRP A 56 8.92 -7.38 -8.33
N SER A 57 9.61 -7.46 -7.19
CA SER A 57 11.01 -7.90 -7.12
C SER A 57 11.31 -8.72 -5.86
N GLY A 58 10.34 -9.51 -5.42
CA GLY A 58 10.46 -10.43 -4.30
C GLY A 58 10.13 -9.84 -2.92
N VAL A 59 10.14 -10.71 -1.92
CA VAL A 59 9.71 -10.42 -0.54
C VAL A 59 10.57 -11.20 0.46
N ALA A 60 10.93 -10.56 1.56
CA ALA A 60 11.70 -11.17 2.64
C ALA A 60 10.96 -11.13 3.98
N CYS A 61 11.30 -12.09 4.85
CA CYS A 61 10.76 -12.20 6.18
C CYS A 61 11.10 -10.97 7.02
N ALA A 62 10.08 -10.37 7.65
CA ALA A 62 10.25 -9.21 8.53
C ALA A 62 11.16 -9.49 9.73
N ALA A 63 11.12 -10.73 10.25
CA ALA A 63 11.81 -11.13 11.47
C ALA A 63 13.28 -11.52 11.25
N CYS A 64 13.56 -12.42 10.30
CA CYS A 64 14.92 -12.92 10.08
C CYS A 64 15.58 -12.45 8.78
N GLY A 65 14.84 -11.78 7.89
CA GLY A 65 15.36 -11.31 6.60
C GLY A 65 15.59 -12.40 5.56
N ALA A 66 15.26 -13.67 5.84
CA ALA A 66 15.33 -14.73 4.86
C ALA A 66 14.29 -14.52 3.74
N ASP A 67 14.56 -15.10 2.57
CA ASP A 67 13.63 -15.12 1.45
C ASP A 67 12.28 -15.71 1.88
N ALA A 68 11.21 -14.95 1.61
CA ALA A 68 9.84 -15.31 1.92
C ALA A 68 9.07 -15.84 0.72
N GLU A 69 9.55 -15.65 -0.52
CA GLU A 69 8.88 -16.09 -1.75
C GLU A 69 8.47 -17.58 -1.72
N PRO A 70 9.26 -18.53 -1.16
CA PRO A 70 8.89 -19.94 -1.14
C PRO A 70 7.61 -20.28 -0.38
N TRP A 71 7.15 -19.42 0.53
CA TRP A 71 5.95 -19.65 1.34
C TRP A 71 4.93 -18.51 1.26
N TRP A 72 5.31 -17.38 0.67
CA TRP A 72 4.48 -16.18 0.61
C TRP A 72 3.20 -16.41 -0.20
N PHE A 73 3.27 -17.12 -1.34
CA PHE A 73 2.10 -17.38 -2.19
C PHE A 73 1.00 -18.16 -1.45
N ASP A 74 1.36 -19.24 -0.76
CA ASP A 74 0.40 -20.04 0.01
C ASP A 74 -0.19 -19.24 1.17
N ALA A 75 0.63 -18.42 1.84
CA ALA A 75 0.16 -17.55 2.92
C ALA A 75 -0.79 -16.46 2.41
N MET A 76 -0.51 -15.88 1.24
CA MET A 76 -1.37 -14.91 0.57
C MET A 76 -2.69 -15.52 0.11
N ASP A 77 -2.67 -16.73 -0.46
CA ASP A 77 -3.88 -17.43 -0.87
C ASP A 77 -4.79 -17.73 0.33
N ALA A 78 -4.21 -18.24 1.42
CA ALA A 78 -4.94 -18.47 2.66
C ALA A 78 -5.53 -17.18 3.25
N ALA A 79 -4.77 -16.08 3.26
CA ALA A 79 -5.25 -14.78 3.72
C ALA A 79 -6.36 -14.22 2.81
N SER A 80 -6.23 -14.37 1.50
CA SER A 80 -7.23 -13.96 0.50
C SER A 80 -8.55 -14.71 0.68
N GLN A 81 -8.51 -16.03 0.90
CA GLN A 81 -9.69 -16.84 1.22
C GLN A 81 -10.40 -16.37 2.50
N ALA A 82 -9.63 -15.84 3.47
CA ALA A 82 -10.14 -15.22 4.68
C ALA A 82 -10.46 -13.72 4.52
N GLN A 83 -10.46 -13.19 3.29
CA GLN A 83 -10.68 -11.78 2.95
C GLN A 83 -9.73 -10.82 3.68
N PHE A 84 -8.49 -11.26 3.90
CA PHE A 84 -7.44 -10.51 4.59
C PHE A 84 -7.81 -10.03 6.00
N ASN A 85 -8.78 -10.69 6.65
CA ASN A 85 -9.19 -10.40 8.02
C ASN A 85 -8.13 -10.78 9.08
N ASP A 86 -7.25 -11.73 8.75
CA ASP A 86 -6.05 -12.06 9.52
C ASP A 86 -4.85 -12.12 8.57
N LEU A 87 -3.84 -11.31 8.87
CA LEU A 87 -2.59 -11.24 8.11
C LEU A 87 -1.43 -11.92 8.85
N ILE A 88 -1.69 -12.51 10.02
CA ILE A 88 -0.65 -13.13 10.83
C ILE A 88 -0.36 -14.55 10.35
N VAL A 89 0.89 -14.79 9.98
CA VAL A 89 1.41 -16.09 9.56
C VAL A 89 2.64 -16.48 10.38
N THR A 90 2.80 -17.76 10.65
CA THR A 90 4.05 -18.28 11.23
C THR A 90 5.06 -18.50 10.12
N ALA A 91 6.12 -17.69 10.08
CA ALA A 91 7.13 -17.75 9.03
C ALA A 91 7.90 -19.10 9.08
N PRO A 92 7.86 -19.95 8.04
CA PRO A 92 8.54 -21.25 8.05
C PRO A 92 10.06 -21.15 8.21
N CYS A 93 10.66 -20.04 7.79
CA CYS A 93 12.10 -19.81 7.85
C CYS A 93 12.66 -19.62 9.27
N CYS A 94 11.84 -19.20 10.24
CA CYS A 94 12.30 -18.90 11.61
C CYS A 94 11.30 -19.25 12.72
N GLY A 95 10.08 -19.70 12.38
CA GLY A 95 9.03 -20.03 13.33
C GLY A 95 8.38 -18.83 14.03
N VAL A 96 8.76 -17.60 13.67
CA VAL A 96 8.21 -16.37 14.27
C VAL A 96 6.89 -16.01 13.60
N ARG A 97 5.90 -15.56 14.39
CA ARG A 97 4.68 -14.96 13.86
C ARG A 97 4.98 -13.58 13.29
N VAL A 98 4.69 -13.39 12.02
CA VAL A 98 4.87 -12.13 11.29
C VAL A 98 3.56 -11.74 10.63
N SER A 99 3.38 -10.47 10.33
CA SER A 99 2.26 -9.99 9.52
C SER A 99 2.66 -9.95 8.06
N LEU A 100 1.78 -10.41 7.15
CA LEU A 100 1.94 -10.22 5.70
C LEU A 100 2.08 -8.73 5.35
N ASN A 101 1.45 -7.84 6.12
CA ASN A 101 1.55 -6.38 5.96
C ASN A 101 2.91 -5.79 6.34
N ASP A 102 3.72 -6.53 7.11
CA ASP A 102 5.00 -6.04 7.63
C ASP A 102 6.21 -6.76 7.00
N LEU A 103 5.96 -7.66 6.04
CA LEU A 103 7.03 -8.27 5.26
C LEU A 103 7.84 -7.21 4.51
N ARG A 104 9.11 -7.54 4.26
CA ARG A 104 10.03 -6.65 3.56
C ARG A 104 9.89 -6.89 2.07
N TYR A 105 8.94 -6.20 1.46
CA TYR A 105 8.80 -6.20 0.00
C TYR A 105 9.92 -5.36 -0.62
N ALA A 106 10.55 -5.89 -1.67
CA ALA A 106 11.63 -5.19 -2.36
C ALA A 106 11.15 -3.87 -3.00
N TRP A 107 9.92 -3.91 -3.54
CA TRP A 107 9.15 -2.73 -3.89
C TRP A 107 8.01 -2.56 -2.90
N PRO A 108 7.72 -1.34 -2.43
CA PRO A 108 6.66 -1.14 -1.46
C PRO A 108 5.34 -1.76 -1.92
N ALA A 109 4.74 -2.57 -1.05
CA ALA A 109 3.39 -3.11 -1.20
C ALA A 109 2.63 -2.84 0.11
N ALA A 110 1.31 -2.85 0.06
CA ALA A 110 0.50 -2.56 1.24
C ALA A 110 -0.83 -3.30 1.22
N PHE A 111 -1.42 -3.44 2.41
CA PHE A 111 -2.80 -3.89 2.57
C PHE A 111 -3.65 -2.73 3.04
N GLY A 112 -4.87 -2.60 2.54
CA GLY A 112 -5.76 -1.52 2.94
C GLY A 112 -7.18 -1.65 2.42
N CYS A 113 -8.10 -0.93 3.06
CA CYS A 113 -9.47 -0.73 2.57
C CYS A 113 -9.69 0.67 1.95
N PHE A 114 -8.61 1.46 1.84
CA PHE A 114 -8.61 2.83 1.32
C PHE A 114 -7.30 3.13 0.62
N ALA A 115 -7.36 3.86 -0.50
CA ALA A 115 -6.20 4.43 -1.18
C ALA A 115 -6.52 5.81 -1.77
N LEU A 116 -5.54 6.71 -1.74
CA LEU A 116 -5.47 7.83 -2.66
C LEU A 116 -4.66 7.39 -3.87
N GLU A 117 -5.20 7.57 -5.06
CA GLU A 117 -4.58 7.11 -6.30
C GLU A 117 -4.25 8.30 -7.18
N ALA A 118 -3.03 8.36 -7.69
CA ALA A 118 -2.63 9.32 -8.71
C ALA A 118 -2.09 8.59 -9.93
N VAL A 119 -2.67 8.83 -11.10
CA VAL A 119 -2.31 8.20 -12.37
C VAL A 119 -1.32 9.08 -13.11
N ASN A 120 -0.22 8.46 -13.56
CA ASN A 120 0.91 9.10 -14.22
C ASN A 120 1.37 10.41 -13.56
N PRO A 121 1.53 10.46 -12.21
CA PRO A 121 2.11 11.62 -11.59
C PRO A 121 3.54 11.70 -12.11
N SER A 122 3.87 12.78 -12.83
CA SER A 122 5.22 13.03 -13.36
C SER A 122 6.30 12.64 -12.34
N GLU A 123 7.49 12.20 -12.78
CA GLU A 123 8.59 11.54 -12.02
C GLU A 123 9.03 12.14 -10.66
N ASN A 124 8.42 13.21 -10.17
CA ASN A 124 8.62 13.74 -8.84
C ASN A 124 7.90 12.88 -7.79
N GLU A 125 8.69 12.24 -6.93
CA GLU A 125 8.20 11.71 -5.66
C GLU A 125 7.69 12.84 -4.75
N LEU A 126 6.68 12.54 -3.93
CA LEU A 126 6.21 13.45 -2.88
C LEU A 126 7.35 13.70 -1.89
N THR A 127 7.56 14.96 -1.50
CA THR A 127 8.51 15.28 -0.45
C THR A 127 8.03 14.77 0.91
N ALA A 128 8.95 14.61 1.87
CA ALA A 128 8.59 14.24 3.24
C ALA A 128 7.61 15.24 3.90
N GLU A 129 7.69 16.53 3.54
CA GLU A 129 6.78 17.57 4.00
C GLU A 129 5.37 17.36 3.43
N GLN A 130 5.26 17.15 2.11
CA GLN A 130 3.99 16.87 1.43
C GLN A 130 3.32 15.60 1.97
N MET A 131 4.10 14.53 2.14
CA MET A 131 3.63 13.29 2.78
C MET A 131 3.14 13.57 4.21
N GLY A 132 3.88 14.36 4.99
CA GLY A 132 3.49 14.77 6.33
C GLY A 132 2.17 15.53 6.39
N GLU A 133 1.89 16.39 5.41
CA GLU A 133 0.61 17.10 5.31
C GLU A 133 -0.56 16.16 4.96
N LEU A 134 -0.37 15.27 3.99
CA LEU A 134 -1.37 14.26 3.63
C LEU A 134 -1.72 13.36 4.82
N GLN A 135 -0.72 12.90 5.56
CA GLN A 135 -0.93 12.09 6.77
C GLN A 135 -1.70 12.85 7.86
N LYS A 136 -1.50 14.18 8.00
CA LYS A 136 -2.27 15.00 8.96
C LYS A 136 -3.73 15.13 8.55
N VAL A 137 -4.00 15.31 7.25
CA VAL A 137 -5.37 15.41 6.73
C VAL A 137 -6.09 14.08 6.88
N ILE A 138 -5.43 12.97 6.52
CA ILE A 138 -5.99 11.63 6.66
C ILE A 138 -6.11 11.23 8.14
N GLY A 139 -5.24 11.71 9.01
CA GLY A 139 -5.22 11.35 10.43
C GLY A 139 -4.50 10.02 10.73
N HIS A 140 -3.76 9.47 9.76
CA HIS A 140 -2.99 8.24 9.89
C HIS A 140 -1.68 8.32 9.08
N SER A 141 -0.66 7.56 9.49
CA SER A 141 0.52 7.32 8.65
C SER A 141 0.15 6.62 7.34
N LEU A 142 0.79 7.05 6.25
CA LEU A 142 0.56 6.57 4.89
C LEU A 142 1.82 5.84 4.37
N ARG A 143 1.61 4.86 3.50
CA ARG A 143 2.64 4.17 2.74
C ARG A 143 2.43 4.49 1.27
N ALA A 144 3.52 4.82 0.58
CA ALA A 144 3.51 5.01 -0.87
C ALA A 144 3.83 3.67 -1.55
N VAL A 145 2.96 3.25 -2.46
CA VAL A 145 3.15 2.10 -3.34
C VAL A 145 3.15 2.60 -4.77
N TRP A 146 4.21 2.28 -5.51
CA TRP A 146 4.34 2.61 -6.92
C TRP A 146 4.01 1.37 -7.75
N ALA A 147 2.83 1.37 -8.35
CA ALA A 147 2.35 0.30 -9.21
C ALA A 147 2.59 0.66 -10.68
N ARG A 148 2.94 -0.35 -11.47
CA ARG A 148 3.02 -0.26 -12.92
C ARG A 148 2.05 -1.27 -13.52
N VAL A 149 1.08 -0.75 -14.29
CA VAL A 149 -0.08 -1.49 -14.83
C VAL A 149 -0.20 -1.42 -16.34
#